data_AF-A0AAN0W433-F1
#
_entry.id   AF-A0AAN0W433-F1
#
_cell.length_a   1.000
_cell.length_b   1.000
_cell.length_c   1.000
_cell.angle_alpha   90.00
_cell.angle_beta   90.00
_cell.angle_gamma   90.00
#
_symmetry.space_group_name_H-M   'P 1'
#
loop_
_entity.id
_entity.type
_entity.pdbx_description
1 polymer ?
#
loop_
_entity_poly.entity_id
_entity_poly.type
_entity_poly.pdbx_seq_one_letter_code
_entity_poly.pdbx_strand_id
1 'polypeptide(L)'
;MKLKARYYFLILMRKGDVLFMNMHQKQELSLFAEELYRYMSPATLNQLAIEAGGMKRKRKCHGHHFLSLCVWLNQQVATTSLTQLCSQLETSTGVLLSPEGLNRRFNSASVAFFRTVFTTLLQAKIGGVSKISHSLSSYFERIRILDSTTFQVPDRFATMYPGAGGCSHKAGVKIQLEYDLLSGEFSDVKIEPGKRSDQAYGATRTDMIQKNELYIRDLGYFRLQDFKSIQDKQGYYLSRLKLPTKIYRKEFETVVFKTKPPQLKPVYIQIHLEDIMKQLKPGQVYELHDVYVGSKDKLPTRIVVYRCTEEQKQKRLRDRAIREKKKGITYTERTKLLQGITVYMTNIPTEWVPKEKIYDLYSLRWQIELLFKIWKSWFQIHRCKSIKQERLECHLYGQLISILLCSSTMFKMRELLLRKKQKELSEYKAMYIIKDYFSLFYQALHKNTQELSKVLLRLFNLLQHNGRKSHRYEKKTVFDILGVVYEYTTSNPQVA
;
A
#
# COMPACT_ATOMS: atom_id res chain seq x y z
N MET A 1 8.25 -42.60 40.60
CA MET A 1 8.05 -41.18 41.01
C MET A 1 8.74 -40.14 40.13
N LYS A 2 9.98 -40.34 39.63
CA LYS A 2 10.73 -39.31 38.87
C LYS A 2 10.13 -38.90 37.50
N LEU A 3 9.43 -39.79 36.79
CA LEU A 3 8.78 -39.45 35.49
C LEU A 3 7.57 -38.51 35.62
N LYS A 4 6.71 -38.71 36.64
CA LYS A 4 5.54 -37.85 36.89
C LYS A 4 5.97 -36.43 37.26
N ALA A 5 7.02 -36.27 38.06
CA ALA A 5 7.55 -34.95 38.43
C ALA A 5 8.11 -34.18 37.20
N ARG A 6 8.82 -34.86 36.29
CA ARG A 6 9.32 -34.27 35.04
C ARG A 6 8.18 -33.82 34.10
N TYR A 7 7.11 -34.60 34.02
CA TYR A 7 5.93 -34.26 33.20
C TYR A 7 5.15 -33.07 33.76
N TYR A 8 4.94 -33.02 35.08
CA TYR A 8 4.32 -31.87 35.75
C TYR A 8 5.20 -30.62 35.66
N PHE A 9 6.53 -30.75 35.74
CA PHE A 9 7.46 -29.63 35.54
C PHE A 9 7.40 -29.09 34.11
N LEU A 10 7.36 -29.96 33.09
CA LEU A 10 7.19 -29.55 31.68
C LEU A 10 5.83 -28.87 31.42
N ILE A 11 4.75 -29.31 32.08
CA ILE A 11 3.43 -28.68 31.98
C ILE A 11 3.41 -27.33 32.71
N LEU A 12 4.04 -27.23 33.87
CA LEU A 12 4.17 -25.97 34.63
C LEU A 12 5.05 -24.96 33.89
N MET A 13 6.13 -25.39 33.25
CA MET A 13 6.96 -24.56 32.36
C MET A 13 6.14 -24.09 31.16
N ARG A 14 5.43 -24.98 30.46
CA ARG A 14 4.52 -24.57 29.35
C ARG A 14 3.38 -23.64 29.81
N LYS A 15 2.81 -23.85 31.00
CA LYS A 15 1.77 -22.97 31.56
C LYS A 15 2.36 -21.62 31.98
N GLY A 16 3.55 -21.60 32.57
CA GLY A 16 4.32 -20.40 32.89
C GLY A 16 4.64 -19.59 31.64
N ASP A 17 5.13 -20.25 30.58
CA ASP A 17 5.41 -19.64 29.28
C ASP A 17 4.15 -19.08 28.63
N VAL A 18 3.02 -19.81 28.68
CA VAL A 18 1.73 -19.33 28.14
C VAL A 18 1.17 -18.15 28.94
N LEU A 19 1.29 -18.17 30.27
CA LEU A 19 0.86 -17.06 31.14
C LEU A 19 1.72 -15.82 30.93
N PHE A 20 3.05 -15.99 30.87
CA PHE A 20 4.01 -14.92 30.63
C PHE A 20 3.83 -14.29 29.23
N MET A 21 3.63 -15.13 28.21
CA MET A 21 3.37 -14.69 26.84
C MET A 21 2.04 -13.94 26.70
N ASN A 22 1.01 -14.34 27.46
CA ASN A 22 -0.28 -13.64 27.55
C ASN A 22 -0.17 -12.29 28.29
N MET A 23 0.65 -12.19 29.35
CA MET A 23 0.89 -10.93 30.06
C MET A 23 1.60 -9.90 29.17
N HIS A 24 2.67 -10.29 28.49
CA HIS A 24 3.39 -9.40 27.58
C HIS A 24 2.53 -8.97 26.39
N GLN A 25 1.63 -9.83 25.90
CA GLN A 25 0.68 -9.49 24.83
C GLN A 25 -0.32 -8.42 25.29
N LYS A 26 -0.86 -8.55 26.50
CA LYS A 26 -1.75 -7.54 27.08
C LYS A 26 -1.05 -6.20 27.25
N GLN A 27 0.22 -6.20 27.67
CA GLN A 27 1.00 -4.97 27.82
C GLN A 27 1.20 -4.26 26.48
N GLU A 28 1.61 -4.98 25.44
CA GLU A 28 1.82 -4.38 24.11
C GLU A 28 0.54 -3.87 23.45
N LEU A 29 -0.57 -4.58 23.63
CA LEU A 29 -1.88 -4.11 23.17
C LEU A 29 -2.37 -2.91 23.99
N SER A 30 -1.96 -2.78 25.25
CA SER A 30 -2.26 -1.61 26.08
C SER A 30 -1.48 -0.38 25.63
N LEU A 31 -0.19 -0.53 25.29
CA LEU A 31 0.61 0.55 24.69
C LEU A 31 0.02 1.00 23.35
N PHE A 32 -0.42 0.06 22.51
CA PHE A 32 -1.12 0.38 21.27
C PHE A 32 -2.46 1.09 21.51
N ALA A 33 -3.20 0.69 22.55
CA ALA A 33 -4.43 1.37 22.96
C ALA A 33 -4.16 2.81 23.42
N GLU A 34 -3.10 3.05 24.19
CA GLU A 34 -2.69 4.39 24.62
C GLU A 34 -2.33 5.28 23.43
N GLU A 35 -1.62 4.75 22.44
CA GLU A 35 -1.27 5.46 21.22
C GLU A 35 -2.52 5.84 20.41
N LEU A 36 -3.44 4.89 20.18
CA LEU A 36 -4.72 5.17 19.53
C LEU A 36 -5.55 6.21 20.30
N TYR A 37 -5.64 6.07 21.62
CA TYR A 37 -6.39 6.98 22.48
C TYR A 37 -5.80 8.40 22.46
N ARG A 38 -4.47 8.53 22.46
CA ARG A 38 -3.78 9.83 22.39
C ARG A 38 -4.26 10.67 21.21
N TYR A 39 -4.42 10.06 20.03
CA TYR A 39 -4.82 10.77 18.82
C TYR A 39 -6.33 10.81 18.58
N MET A 40 -7.08 9.79 19.05
CA MET A 40 -8.50 9.63 18.75
C MET A 40 -9.45 9.87 19.93
N SER A 41 -8.94 10.31 21.10
CA SER A 41 -9.80 10.66 22.23
C SER A 41 -10.73 11.84 21.90
N PRO A 42 -11.93 11.91 22.52
CA PRO A 42 -12.82 13.05 22.36
C PRO A 42 -12.15 14.40 22.66
N ALA A 43 -11.26 14.45 23.66
CA ALA A 43 -10.53 15.66 24.03
C ALA A 43 -9.60 16.13 22.90
N THR A 44 -8.73 15.24 22.40
CA THR A 44 -7.81 15.53 21.30
C THR A 44 -8.55 15.98 20.05
N LEU A 45 -9.62 15.25 19.67
CA LEU A 45 -10.40 15.56 18.48
C LEU A 45 -11.12 16.91 18.58
N ASN A 46 -11.59 17.29 19.77
CA ASN A 46 -12.19 18.61 19.99
C ASN A 46 -11.14 19.72 19.89
N GLN A 47 -9.95 19.51 20.45
CA GLN A 47 -8.85 20.47 20.37
C GLN A 47 -8.44 20.73 18.91
N LEU A 48 -8.22 19.67 18.13
CA LEU A 48 -7.91 19.79 16.70
C LEU A 48 -9.03 20.50 15.91
N ALA A 49 -10.28 20.33 16.30
CA ALA A 49 -11.40 21.00 15.64
C ALA A 49 -11.50 22.50 15.98
N ILE A 50 -11.03 22.91 17.16
CA ILE A 50 -10.92 24.32 17.55
C ILE A 50 -9.79 24.98 16.76
N GLU A 51 -8.62 24.33 16.68
CA GLU A 51 -7.44 24.80 15.95
C GLU A 51 -7.72 24.97 14.45
N ALA A 52 -8.45 24.03 13.84
CA ALA A 52 -8.88 24.12 12.45
C ALA A 52 -9.97 25.20 12.18
N GLY A 53 -10.38 25.95 13.21
CA GLY A 53 -11.34 27.06 13.09
C GLY A 53 -12.80 26.65 12.95
N GLY A 54 -13.12 25.35 12.96
CA GLY A 54 -14.46 24.83 12.68
C GLY A 54 -15.46 25.01 13.82
N MET A 55 -15.00 24.99 15.09
CA MET A 55 -15.89 24.95 16.26
C MET A 55 -15.45 25.86 17.42
N LYS A 56 -15.43 27.17 17.17
CA LYS A 56 -15.03 28.22 18.14
C LYS A 56 -15.99 28.48 19.32
N ARG A 57 -17.16 27.81 19.41
CA ARG A 57 -18.15 28.00 20.49
C ARG A 57 -18.63 26.66 21.03
N LYS A 58 -18.93 26.57 22.35
CA LYS A 58 -19.67 25.44 22.94
C LYS A 58 -21.01 25.30 22.20
N ARG A 59 -21.20 24.17 21.52
CA ARG A 59 -22.41 23.84 20.75
C ARG A 59 -22.85 22.44 21.14
N LYS A 60 -24.14 22.10 20.88
CA LYS A 60 -24.69 20.75 21.08
C LYS A 60 -23.91 19.64 20.34
N CYS A 61 -23.21 19.97 19.25
CA CYS A 61 -22.39 19.04 18.48
C CYS A 61 -20.94 19.53 18.44
N HIS A 62 -20.03 18.74 19.01
CA HIS A 62 -18.59 18.95 19.11
C HIS A 62 -17.83 18.26 17.97
N GLY A 63 -16.52 18.52 17.86
CA GLY A 63 -15.69 18.01 16.76
C GLY A 63 -15.60 16.51 16.68
N HIS A 64 -15.41 15.86 17.83
CA HIS A 64 -15.42 14.41 17.88
C HIS A 64 -16.76 13.80 17.42
N HIS A 65 -17.92 14.39 17.78
CA HIS A 65 -19.23 13.91 17.32
C HIS A 65 -19.33 13.96 15.79
N PHE A 66 -18.93 15.09 15.20
CA PHE A 66 -19.01 15.28 13.75
C PHE A 66 -18.01 14.42 12.97
N LEU A 67 -16.78 14.28 13.47
CA LEU A 67 -15.80 13.34 12.91
C LEU A 67 -16.32 11.91 12.98
N SER A 68 -16.88 11.52 14.12
CA SER A 68 -17.34 10.16 14.38
C SER A 68 -18.43 9.72 13.44
N LEU A 69 -19.29 10.65 13.04
CA LEU A 69 -20.29 10.41 12.01
C LEU A 69 -19.67 9.91 10.70
N CYS A 70 -18.53 10.46 10.29
CA CYS A 70 -17.90 10.14 9.00
C CYS A 70 -16.83 9.03 9.08
N VAL A 71 -16.27 8.76 10.27
CA VAL A 71 -15.21 7.76 10.49
C VAL A 71 -15.77 6.44 11.01
N TRP A 72 -16.64 6.49 12.03
CA TRP A 72 -17.07 5.32 12.79
C TRP A 72 -18.50 4.88 12.45
N LEU A 73 -19.44 5.84 12.43
CA LEU A 73 -20.88 5.57 12.43
C LEU A 73 -21.43 5.38 11.01
N ASN A 74 -21.02 6.21 10.05
CA ASN A 74 -21.37 6.05 8.65
C ASN A 74 -20.18 5.54 7.84
N GLN A 75 -20.16 4.22 7.62
CA GLN A 75 -19.14 3.55 6.82
C GLN A 75 -19.36 3.65 5.30
N GLN A 76 -20.31 4.48 4.84
CA GLN A 76 -20.56 4.73 3.43
C GLN A 76 -20.20 6.18 3.04
N VAL A 77 -19.44 6.34 1.96
CA VAL A 77 -19.09 7.68 1.43
C VAL A 77 -20.31 8.31 0.79
N ALA A 78 -20.80 9.40 1.38
CA ALA A 78 -21.74 10.33 0.72
C ALA A 78 -23.06 9.72 0.17
N THR A 79 -23.39 8.47 0.49
CA THR A 79 -24.60 7.79 -0.01
C THR A 79 -25.80 7.92 0.93
N THR A 80 -25.53 7.95 2.23
CA THR A 80 -26.50 8.07 3.34
C THR A 80 -27.20 9.43 3.29
N SER A 81 -28.51 9.51 3.54
CA SER A 81 -29.22 10.79 3.56
C SER A 81 -28.84 11.63 4.79
N LEU A 82 -29.04 12.96 4.75
CA LEU A 82 -28.79 13.81 5.93
C LEU A 82 -29.68 13.41 7.11
N THR A 83 -30.94 13.03 6.86
CA THR A 83 -31.87 12.55 7.88
C THR A 83 -31.36 11.29 8.56
N GLN A 84 -30.89 10.31 7.79
CA GLN A 84 -30.35 9.07 8.34
C GLN A 84 -29.03 9.32 9.10
N LEU A 85 -28.19 10.24 8.62
CA LEU A 85 -27.01 10.68 9.36
C LEU A 85 -27.36 11.32 10.72
N CYS A 86 -28.39 12.17 10.77
CA CYS A 86 -28.87 12.73 12.02
C CYS A 86 -29.38 11.65 12.99
N SER A 87 -30.13 10.66 12.47
CA SER A 87 -30.58 9.52 13.27
C SER A 87 -29.41 8.71 13.85
N GLN A 88 -28.40 8.38 13.02
CA GLN A 88 -27.21 7.68 13.49
C GLN A 88 -26.43 8.46 14.55
N LEU A 89 -26.33 9.77 14.37
CA LEU A 89 -25.68 10.66 15.33
C LEU A 89 -26.40 10.63 16.67
N GLU A 90 -27.73 10.80 16.65
CA GLU A 90 -28.56 10.81 17.85
C GLU A 90 -28.45 9.47 18.59
N THR A 91 -28.66 8.34 17.91
CA THR A 91 -28.61 7.01 18.55
C THR A 91 -27.24 6.67 19.16
N SER A 92 -26.17 7.25 18.61
CA SER A 92 -24.79 6.94 19.05
C SER A 92 -24.20 7.94 20.05
N THR A 93 -24.77 9.15 20.14
CA THR A 93 -24.19 10.26 20.95
C THR A 93 -25.21 11.02 21.79
N GLY A 94 -26.51 10.80 21.59
CA GLY A 94 -27.58 11.62 22.15
C GLY A 94 -27.71 13.01 21.52
N VAL A 95 -26.92 13.34 20.49
CA VAL A 95 -26.93 14.67 19.87
C VAL A 95 -28.00 14.78 18.80
N LEU A 96 -29.07 15.51 19.12
CA LEU A 96 -30.15 15.82 18.18
C LEU A 96 -29.78 17.01 17.27
N LEU A 97 -29.81 16.79 15.95
CA LEU A 97 -29.61 17.82 14.92
C LEU A 97 -30.65 17.69 13.80
N SER A 98 -31.09 18.83 13.25
CA SER A 98 -31.85 18.84 12.00
C SER A 98 -30.94 18.54 10.80
N PRO A 99 -31.48 17.99 9.69
CA PRO A 99 -30.72 17.78 8.45
C PRO A 99 -30.03 19.05 7.94
N GLU A 100 -30.72 20.20 8.01
CA GLU A 100 -30.17 21.50 7.62
C GLU A 100 -29.05 21.96 8.56
N GLY A 101 -29.21 21.74 9.87
CA GLY A 101 -28.18 22.00 10.87
C GLY A 101 -26.92 21.16 10.63
N LEU A 102 -27.07 19.90 10.21
CA LEU A 102 -25.94 19.05 9.82
C LEU A 102 -25.32 19.51 8.50
N ASN A 103 -26.13 19.87 7.50
CA ASN A 103 -25.64 20.35 6.20
C ASN A 103 -24.75 21.61 6.32
N ARG A 104 -25.13 22.56 7.19
CA ARG A 104 -24.34 23.77 7.46
C ARG A 104 -22.97 23.48 8.09
N ARG A 105 -22.83 22.33 8.75
CA ARG A 105 -21.54 21.90 9.34
C ARG A 105 -20.58 21.34 8.31
N PHE A 106 -21.06 20.87 7.17
CA PHE A 106 -20.18 20.60 6.04
C PHE A 106 -19.77 21.92 5.39
N ASN A 107 -18.57 22.40 5.72
CA ASN A 107 -17.99 23.65 5.23
C ASN A 107 -16.46 23.53 5.17
N SER A 108 -15.79 24.55 4.64
CA SER A 108 -14.34 24.51 4.42
C SER A 108 -13.53 24.30 5.71
N ALA A 109 -13.99 24.85 6.84
CA ALA A 109 -13.33 24.67 8.13
C ALA A 109 -13.43 23.21 8.63
N SER A 110 -14.57 22.57 8.40
CA SER A 110 -14.73 21.14 8.65
C SER A 110 -13.83 20.27 7.78
N VAL A 111 -13.67 20.61 6.49
CA VAL A 111 -12.72 19.92 5.61
C VAL A 111 -11.29 20.08 6.13
N ALA A 112 -10.90 21.29 6.54
CA ALA A 112 -9.60 21.55 7.14
C ALA A 112 -9.38 20.74 8.43
N PHE A 113 -10.39 20.64 9.29
CA PHE A 113 -10.36 19.81 10.49
C PHE A 113 -10.10 18.34 10.15
N PHE A 114 -10.88 17.76 9.25
CA PHE A 114 -10.73 16.36 8.83
C PHE A 114 -9.35 16.09 8.22
N ARG A 115 -8.87 17.00 7.37
CA ARG A 115 -7.53 16.92 6.79
C ARG A 115 -6.44 17.00 7.87
N THR A 116 -6.62 17.83 8.89
CA THR A 116 -5.67 17.97 10.01
C THR A 116 -5.62 16.69 10.83
N VAL A 117 -6.76 16.09 11.18
CA VAL A 117 -6.81 14.79 11.86
C VAL A 117 -6.12 13.73 11.02
N PHE A 118 -6.45 13.63 9.73
CA PHE A 118 -5.83 12.68 8.82
C PHE A 118 -4.31 12.84 8.75
N THR A 119 -3.82 14.06 8.55
CA THR A 119 -2.39 14.35 8.45
C THR A 119 -1.66 14.05 9.76
N THR A 120 -2.27 14.39 10.90
CA THR A 120 -1.73 14.09 12.23
C THR A 120 -1.58 12.58 12.43
N LEU A 121 -2.60 11.80 12.08
CA LEU A 121 -2.54 10.33 12.18
C LEU A 121 -1.50 9.73 11.23
N LEU A 122 -1.39 10.26 10.01
CA LEU A 122 -0.43 9.79 9.02
C LEU A 122 1.02 10.03 9.50
N GLN A 123 1.27 11.19 10.10
CA GLN A 123 2.57 11.54 10.68
C GLN A 123 2.88 10.80 11.99
N ALA A 124 1.85 10.44 12.75
CA ALA A 124 2.00 9.72 14.02
C ALA A 124 2.55 8.30 13.86
N LYS A 125 2.36 7.67 12.69
CA LYS A 125 2.84 6.31 12.38
C LYS A 125 2.42 5.28 13.45
N ILE A 126 1.12 5.30 13.77
CA ILE A 126 0.51 4.50 14.84
C ILE A 126 0.78 3.00 14.63
N GLY A 127 1.17 2.30 15.70
CA GLY A 127 1.51 0.88 15.67
C GLY A 127 3.00 0.57 15.54
N GLY A 128 3.83 1.61 15.35
CA GLY A 128 5.29 1.53 15.35
C GLY A 128 5.90 0.83 14.14
N VAL A 129 7.23 0.91 14.03
CA VAL A 129 8.00 0.26 12.96
C VAL A 129 8.23 -1.21 13.34
N SER A 130 7.32 -2.09 12.93
CA SER A 130 7.55 -3.52 13.02
C SER A 130 8.62 -3.96 12.02
N LYS A 131 9.78 -4.43 12.50
CA LYS A 131 10.77 -5.09 11.65
C LYS A 131 10.50 -6.59 11.61
N ILE A 132 9.84 -7.04 10.54
CA ILE A 132 9.70 -8.47 10.26
C ILE A 132 11.08 -9.00 9.83
N SER A 133 11.63 -9.95 10.57
CA SER A 133 12.85 -10.64 10.16
C SER A 133 12.58 -11.47 8.91
N HIS A 134 13.42 -11.29 7.90
CA HIS A 134 13.28 -11.86 6.57
C HIS A 134 14.65 -12.03 5.89
N SER A 135 14.75 -12.81 4.83
CA SER A 135 16.03 -13.18 4.19
C SER A 135 16.81 -11.99 3.60
N LEU A 136 16.12 -10.87 3.34
CA LEU A 136 16.70 -9.64 2.79
C LEU A 136 16.96 -8.56 3.85
N SER A 137 16.78 -8.87 5.15
CA SER A 137 16.92 -7.88 6.24
C SER A 137 18.34 -7.31 6.36
N SER A 138 19.34 -8.05 5.89
CA SER A 138 20.74 -7.60 5.85
C SER A 138 21.00 -6.55 4.76
N TYR A 139 20.08 -6.41 3.81
CA TYR A 139 20.25 -5.59 2.60
C TYR A 139 19.28 -4.42 2.54
N PHE A 140 18.01 -4.66 2.90
CA PHE A 140 16.95 -3.67 2.81
C PHE A 140 16.35 -3.38 4.18
N GLU A 141 16.46 -2.12 4.61
CA GLU A 141 15.82 -1.66 5.83
C GLU A 141 14.30 -1.52 5.66
N ARG A 142 13.87 -1.13 4.46
CA ARG A 142 12.46 -0.99 4.07
C ARG A 142 12.20 -1.42 2.63
N ILE A 143 10.96 -1.83 2.36
CA ILE A 143 10.48 -2.10 1.00
C ILE A 143 9.32 -1.16 0.69
N ARG A 144 9.62 -0.13 -0.09
CA ARG A 144 8.75 0.98 -0.45
C ARG A 144 7.97 0.65 -1.72
N ILE A 145 6.64 0.62 -1.61
CA ILE A 145 5.75 0.40 -2.76
C ILE A 145 4.92 1.66 -2.96
N LEU A 146 4.87 2.13 -4.21
CA LEU A 146 4.02 3.24 -4.63
C LEU A 146 3.15 2.84 -5.80
N ASP A 147 1.89 3.21 -5.68
CA ASP A 147 0.91 3.10 -6.73
C ASP A 147 -0.23 4.09 -6.46
N SER A 148 -1.13 4.23 -7.42
CA SER A 148 -2.30 5.09 -7.28
C SER A 148 -3.59 4.35 -7.58
N THR A 149 -4.67 4.85 -7.02
CA THR A 149 -6.01 4.40 -7.34
C THR A 149 -6.85 5.58 -7.79
N THR A 150 -7.57 5.42 -8.89
CA THR A 150 -8.44 6.47 -9.43
C THR A 150 -9.89 5.97 -9.46
N PHE A 151 -10.82 6.88 -9.19
CA PHE A 151 -12.26 6.65 -9.33
C PHE A 151 -12.97 7.92 -9.80
N GLN A 152 -14.13 7.75 -10.42
CA GLN A 152 -14.93 8.85 -10.93
C GLN A 152 -15.75 9.48 -9.82
N VAL A 153 -16.00 10.78 -9.96
CA VAL A 153 -16.93 11.53 -9.11
C VAL A 153 -17.91 12.27 -10.02
N PRO A 154 -19.08 12.70 -9.52
CA PRO A 154 -20.05 13.45 -10.32
C PRO A 154 -19.45 14.66 -11.04
N ASP A 155 -19.89 14.92 -12.28
CA ASP A 155 -19.28 15.93 -13.16
C ASP A 155 -19.36 17.37 -12.62
N ARG A 156 -20.27 17.64 -11.67
CA ARG A 156 -20.29 18.93 -10.93
C ARG A 156 -18.97 19.25 -10.22
N PHE A 157 -18.13 18.24 -9.96
CA PHE A 157 -16.83 18.40 -9.33
C PHE A 157 -15.68 18.57 -10.33
N ALA A 158 -15.94 18.66 -11.64
CA ALA A 158 -14.91 18.71 -12.67
C ALA A 158 -13.94 19.90 -12.52
N THR A 159 -14.40 21.02 -11.97
CA THR A 159 -13.55 22.19 -11.70
C THR A 159 -12.46 21.86 -10.66
N MET A 160 -12.82 21.16 -9.59
CA MET A 160 -11.91 20.83 -8.48
C MET A 160 -11.12 19.54 -8.74
N TYR A 161 -11.79 18.53 -9.28
CA TYR A 161 -11.25 17.20 -9.54
C TYR A 161 -11.36 16.84 -11.03
N PRO A 162 -10.64 17.53 -11.93
CA PRO A 162 -10.68 17.23 -13.35
C PRO A 162 -10.19 15.80 -13.62
N GLY A 163 -11.00 15.04 -14.37
CA GLY A 163 -10.69 13.69 -14.81
C GLY A 163 -9.68 13.68 -15.97
N ALA A 164 -9.05 12.52 -16.18
CA ALA A 164 -8.03 12.33 -17.22
C ALA A 164 -8.56 12.32 -18.67
N GLY A 165 -9.89 12.28 -18.85
CA GLY A 165 -10.53 12.01 -20.14
C GLY A 165 -10.38 10.55 -20.58
N GLY A 166 -11.35 10.00 -21.33
CA GLY A 166 -11.32 8.61 -21.82
C GLY A 166 -12.35 7.66 -21.20
N CYS A 167 -13.20 8.16 -20.29
CA CYS A 167 -14.48 7.58 -19.92
C CYS A 167 -15.53 8.72 -19.93
N SER A 168 -16.82 8.41 -19.99
CA SER A 168 -17.95 9.36 -20.11
C SER A 168 -18.04 10.48 -19.07
N HIS A 169 -17.14 10.53 -18.08
CA HIS A 169 -17.15 11.48 -16.97
C HIS A 169 -15.97 12.45 -17.02
N LYS A 170 -16.24 13.72 -16.72
CA LYS A 170 -15.31 14.85 -16.74
C LYS A 170 -14.59 15.04 -15.40
N ALA A 171 -15.06 14.41 -14.32
CA ALA A 171 -14.49 14.52 -12.99
C ALA A 171 -13.98 13.18 -12.44
N GLY A 172 -12.88 13.21 -11.69
CA GLY A 172 -12.31 12.04 -11.05
C GLY A 172 -11.30 12.38 -9.97
N VAL A 173 -11.24 11.54 -8.94
CA VAL A 173 -10.29 11.63 -7.83
C VAL A 173 -9.24 10.54 -7.99
N LYS A 174 -7.98 10.92 -7.82
CA LYS A 174 -6.84 10.01 -7.71
C LYS A 174 -6.31 10.06 -6.28
N ILE A 175 -5.97 8.90 -5.72
CA ILE A 175 -5.31 8.79 -4.44
C ILE A 175 -3.98 8.07 -4.67
N GLN A 176 -2.89 8.77 -4.39
CA GLN A 176 -1.53 8.23 -4.34
C GLN A 176 -1.29 7.59 -2.97
N LEU A 177 -0.60 6.45 -2.94
CA LEU A 177 -0.19 5.79 -1.70
C LEU A 177 1.26 5.32 -1.83
N GLU A 178 2.14 5.78 -0.96
CA GLU A 178 3.44 5.17 -0.72
C GLU A 178 3.47 4.57 0.69
N TYR A 179 3.77 3.28 0.78
CA TYR A 179 3.88 2.59 2.07
C TYR A 179 5.07 1.64 2.12
N ASP A 180 5.55 1.37 3.33
CA ASP A 180 6.53 0.33 3.59
C ASP A 180 5.82 -1.01 3.80
N LEU A 181 6.15 -2.01 2.98
CA LEU A 181 5.57 -3.34 3.04
C LEU A 181 5.88 -4.06 4.36
N LEU A 182 7.07 -3.85 4.92
CA LEU A 182 7.57 -4.56 6.09
C LEU A 182 6.85 -4.09 7.36
N SER A 183 6.91 -2.80 7.65
CA SER A 183 6.23 -2.20 8.81
C SER A 183 4.72 -2.01 8.59
N GLY A 184 4.30 -1.83 7.33
CA GLY A 184 2.95 -1.41 7.00
C GLY A 184 2.69 0.09 7.12
N GLU A 185 3.72 0.87 7.43
CA GLU A 185 3.64 2.31 7.60
C GLU A 185 3.28 2.99 6.27
N PHE A 186 2.20 3.78 6.27
CA PHE A 186 1.89 4.68 5.16
C PHE A 186 2.73 5.93 5.33
N SER A 187 3.61 6.22 4.40
CA SER A 187 4.46 7.41 4.50
C SER A 187 3.95 8.58 3.70
N ASP A 188 3.13 8.33 2.68
CA ASP A 188 2.40 9.41 2.03
C ASP A 188 1.09 8.89 1.45
N VAL A 189 0.06 9.72 1.58
CA VAL A 189 -1.26 9.49 1.00
C VAL A 189 -1.77 10.82 0.48
N LYS A 190 -1.86 10.95 -0.83
CA LYS A 190 -2.20 12.22 -1.46
C LYS A 190 -3.45 12.11 -2.32
N ILE A 191 -4.45 12.94 -2.00
CA ILE A 191 -5.64 13.12 -2.84
C ILE A 191 -5.30 14.15 -3.92
N GLU A 192 -5.54 13.79 -5.18
CA GLU A 192 -5.27 14.62 -6.34
C GLU A 192 -6.39 14.53 -7.38
N PRO A 193 -6.48 15.49 -8.31
CA PRO A 193 -7.31 15.33 -9.50
C PRO A 193 -6.94 14.09 -10.32
N GLY A 194 -7.94 13.44 -10.89
CA GLY A 194 -7.79 12.22 -11.69
C GLY A 194 -6.84 12.35 -12.87
N LYS A 195 -6.71 13.56 -13.44
CA LYS A 195 -5.78 13.85 -14.55
C LYS A 195 -4.30 13.92 -14.15
N ARG A 196 -3.97 13.97 -12.86
CA ARG A 196 -2.57 14.12 -12.42
C ARG A 196 -1.74 12.90 -12.82
N SER A 197 -0.52 13.16 -13.28
CA SER A 197 0.40 12.12 -13.75
C SER A 197 1.06 11.40 -12.59
N ASP A 198 1.08 10.07 -12.63
CA ASP A 198 1.76 9.22 -11.64
C ASP A 198 3.28 9.47 -11.67
N GLN A 199 3.87 9.63 -12.86
CA GLN A 199 5.28 9.96 -13.05
C GLN A 199 5.65 11.30 -12.36
N ALA A 200 4.79 12.30 -12.46
CA ALA A 200 5.05 13.60 -11.83
C ALA A 200 5.01 13.50 -10.30
N TYR A 201 4.10 12.69 -9.74
CA TYR A 201 4.07 12.42 -8.31
C TYR A 201 5.30 11.63 -7.85
N GLY A 202 5.71 10.59 -8.59
CA GLY A 202 6.93 9.83 -8.30
C GLY A 202 8.17 10.70 -8.15
N ALA A 203 8.31 11.71 -9.01
CA ALA A 203 9.41 12.68 -8.94
C ALA A 203 9.45 13.45 -7.60
N THR A 204 8.29 13.82 -7.05
CA THR A 204 8.22 14.52 -5.74
C THR A 204 8.66 13.66 -4.55
N ARG A 205 8.73 12.34 -4.73
CA ARG A 205 9.17 11.39 -3.69
C ARG A 205 10.68 11.21 -3.66
N THR A 206 11.41 11.70 -4.66
CA THR A 206 12.87 11.51 -4.76
C THR A 206 13.65 12.18 -3.62
N ASP A 207 13.13 13.27 -3.05
CA ASP A 207 13.76 13.93 -1.91
C ASP A 207 13.76 13.07 -0.64
N MET A 208 12.74 12.23 -0.48
CA MET A 208 12.53 11.37 0.69
C MET A 208 13.28 10.04 0.63
N ILE A 209 14.11 9.84 -0.39
CA ILE A 209 14.86 8.59 -0.56
C ILE A 209 15.87 8.43 0.57
N GLN A 210 15.91 7.23 1.16
CA GLN A 210 16.88 6.85 2.17
C GLN A 210 17.78 5.72 1.67
N LYS A 211 19.01 5.70 2.20
CA LYS A 211 19.99 4.64 1.97
C LYS A 211 19.42 3.28 2.39
N ASN A 212 19.81 2.21 1.69
CA ASN A 212 19.43 0.83 2.00
C ASN A 212 17.91 0.56 1.96
N GLU A 213 17.10 1.40 1.30
CA GLU A 213 15.69 1.11 1.04
C GLU A 213 15.50 0.56 -0.37
N LEU A 214 14.56 -0.38 -0.54
CA LEU A 214 14.15 -0.90 -1.85
C LEU A 214 12.86 -0.22 -2.31
N TYR A 215 12.88 0.43 -3.47
CA TYR A 215 11.73 1.06 -4.12
C TYR A 215 11.20 0.20 -5.27
N ILE A 216 10.02 -0.39 -5.09
CA ILE A 216 9.33 -1.13 -6.15
C ILE A 216 8.36 -0.18 -6.85
N ARG A 217 8.62 0.12 -8.13
CA ARG A 217 7.86 1.11 -8.91
C ARG A 217 7.25 0.48 -10.16
N ASP A 218 6.00 0.81 -10.44
CA ASP A 218 5.29 0.39 -11.66
C ASP A 218 5.70 1.24 -12.90
N LEU A 219 5.16 0.92 -14.09
CA LEU A 219 5.46 1.62 -15.34
C LEU A 219 4.91 3.05 -15.42
N GLY A 220 3.85 3.37 -14.68
CA GLY A 220 3.29 4.72 -14.52
C GLY A 220 4.25 5.67 -13.80
N TYR A 221 5.15 5.15 -12.97
CA TYR A 221 6.21 5.90 -12.28
C TYR A 221 7.58 5.80 -12.97
N PHE A 222 7.65 5.23 -14.18
CA PHE A 222 8.92 5.01 -14.85
C PHE A 222 9.56 6.34 -15.30
N ARG A 223 10.65 6.75 -14.65
CA ARG A 223 11.50 7.88 -15.03
C ARG A 223 12.96 7.60 -14.65
N LEU A 224 13.85 7.61 -15.65
CA LEU A 224 15.27 7.26 -15.44
C LEU A 224 15.98 8.19 -14.45
N GLN A 225 15.63 9.48 -14.44
CA GLN A 225 16.17 10.45 -13.48
C GLN A 225 15.79 10.09 -12.02
N ASP A 226 14.59 9.57 -11.79
CA ASP A 226 14.14 9.19 -10.46
C ASP A 226 14.91 7.93 -9.99
N PHE A 227 15.11 6.96 -10.88
CA PHE A 227 15.94 5.77 -10.59
C PHE A 227 17.41 6.13 -10.37
N LYS A 228 17.95 7.08 -11.12
CA LYS A 228 19.28 7.64 -10.88
C LYS A 228 19.36 8.27 -9.50
N SER A 229 18.37 9.08 -9.12
CA SER A 229 18.29 9.70 -7.79
C SER A 229 18.24 8.66 -6.66
N ILE A 230 17.56 7.53 -6.87
CA ILE A 230 17.56 6.39 -5.95
C ILE A 230 18.97 5.83 -5.79
N GLN A 231 19.65 5.56 -6.90
CA GLN A 231 21.01 5.02 -6.88
C GLN A 231 22.01 5.99 -6.25
N ASP A 232 21.96 7.28 -6.61
CA ASP A 232 22.87 8.32 -6.11
C ASP A 232 22.73 8.49 -4.59
N LYS A 233 21.54 8.25 -4.03
CA LYS A 233 21.27 8.24 -2.59
C LYS A 233 21.48 6.88 -1.91
N GLN A 234 22.17 5.95 -2.58
CA GLN A 234 22.47 4.61 -2.07
C GLN A 234 21.21 3.77 -1.73
N GLY A 235 20.10 4.05 -2.42
CA GLY A 235 18.89 3.24 -2.41
C GLY A 235 18.86 2.23 -3.56
N TYR A 236 17.94 1.27 -3.47
CA TYR A 236 17.74 0.23 -4.48
C TYR A 236 16.39 0.37 -5.15
N TYR A 237 16.28 0.06 -6.43
CA TYR A 237 15.00 0.08 -7.14
C TYR A 237 14.73 -1.21 -7.88
N LEU A 238 13.46 -1.52 -8.07
CA LEU A 238 13.01 -2.60 -8.94
C LEU A 238 11.77 -2.13 -9.72
N SER A 239 11.88 -2.12 -11.04
CA SER A 239 10.79 -1.71 -11.93
C SER A 239 10.76 -2.56 -13.19
N ARG A 240 9.66 -2.49 -13.93
CA ARG A 240 9.63 -2.97 -15.31
C ARG A 240 10.26 -1.92 -16.21
N LEU A 241 11.00 -2.37 -17.23
CA LEU A 241 11.50 -1.48 -18.26
C LEU A 241 10.37 -1.09 -19.23
N LYS A 242 10.23 0.20 -19.51
CA LYS A 242 9.33 0.70 -20.55
C LYS A 242 9.96 0.38 -21.92
N LEU A 243 9.38 -0.55 -22.68
CA LEU A 243 9.97 -1.17 -23.89
C LEU A 243 10.53 -0.24 -25.00
N PRO A 244 10.05 1.00 -25.22
CA PRO A 244 10.71 1.97 -26.11
C PRO A 244 12.10 2.42 -25.64
N THR A 245 12.45 2.14 -24.38
CA THR A 245 13.72 2.57 -23.78
C THR A 245 14.86 1.72 -24.31
N LYS A 246 15.88 2.39 -24.86
CA LYS A 246 17.06 1.73 -25.42
C LYS A 246 18.01 1.26 -24.32
N ILE A 247 18.63 0.11 -24.54
CA ILE A 247 19.63 -0.51 -23.67
C ILE A 247 20.95 -0.51 -24.44
N TYR A 248 22.06 -0.27 -23.75
CA TYR A 248 23.39 -0.22 -24.33
C TYR A 248 24.38 -1.05 -23.51
N ARG A 249 25.35 -1.65 -24.17
CA ARG A 249 26.58 -2.14 -23.55
C ARG A 249 27.65 -1.05 -23.69
N LYS A 250 28.45 -0.84 -22.65
CA LYS A 250 29.63 0.03 -22.73
C LYS A 250 30.83 -0.82 -23.11
N GLU A 251 31.47 -0.43 -24.21
CA GLU A 251 32.74 -0.99 -24.67
C GLU A 251 33.76 0.14 -24.79
N PHE A 252 35.02 -0.19 -25.01
CA PHE A 252 36.09 0.79 -25.19
C PHE A 252 36.72 0.60 -26.57
N GLU A 253 36.70 1.65 -27.37
CA GLU A 253 37.33 1.65 -28.69
C GLU A 253 38.48 2.65 -28.72
N THR A 254 39.52 2.32 -29.49
CA THR A 254 40.66 3.21 -29.72
C THR A 254 40.29 4.20 -30.81
N VAL A 255 40.13 5.46 -30.44
CA VAL A 255 39.85 6.53 -31.40
C VAL A 255 41.15 7.19 -31.81
N VAL A 256 41.50 7.05 -33.09
CA VAL A 256 42.69 7.67 -33.69
C VAL A 256 42.30 9.07 -34.19
N PHE A 257 42.96 10.10 -33.67
CA PHE A 257 42.81 11.47 -34.16
C PHE A 257 43.97 11.77 -35.10
N LYS A 258 43.73 12.50 -36.19
CA LYS A 258 44.80 12.92 -37.13
C LYS A 258 45.91 13.76 -36.47
N THR A 259 45.62 14.37 -35.32
CA THR A 259 46.50 15.34 -34.64
C THR A 259 46.77 15.01 -33.16
N LYS A 260 46.28 13.88 -32.64
CA LYS A 260 46.48 13.48 -31.24
C LYS A 260 46.78 11.98 -31.14
N PRO A 261 47.56 11.56 -30.13
CA PRO A 261 47.79 10.14 -29.88
C PRO A 261 46.46 9.38 -29.69
N PRO A 262 46.41 8.09 -30.05
CA PRO A 262 45.20 7.27 -29.92
C PRO A 262 44.65 7.34 -28.50
N GLN A 263 43.35 7.57 -28.36
CA GLN A 263 42.68 7.62 -27.06
C GLN A 263 41.66 6.52 -26.96
N LEU A 264 41.70 5.77 -25.86
CA LEU A 264 40.66 4.82 -25.50
C LEU A 264 39.41 5.61 -25.07
N LYS A 265 38.30 5.46 -25.81
CA LYS A 265 37.04 6.14 -25.49
C LYS A 265 35.91 5.14 -25.27
N PRO A 266 34.99 5.42 -24.33
CA PRO A 266 33.83 4.57 -24.14
C PRO A 266 32.84 4.74 -25.32
N VAL A 267 32.42 3.62 -25.89
CA VAL A 267 31.39 3.53 -26.93
C VAL A 267 30.21 2.75 -26.38
N TYR A 268 29.00 3.19 -26.73
CA TYR A 268 27.75 2.59 -26.27
C TYR A 268 27.05 1.86 -27.41
N ILE A 269 27.19 0.55 -27.45
CA ILE A 269 26.59 -0.30 -28.48
C ILE A 269 25.18 -0.68 -28.05
N GLN A 270 24.19 -0.41 -28.90
CA GLN A 270 22.79 -0.67 -28.57
C GLN A 270 22.51 -2.19 -28.54
N ILE A 271 21.91 -2.67 -27.45
CA ILE A 271 21.41 -4.04 -27.33
C ILE A 271 19.96 -4.07 -27.79
N HIS A 272 19.65 -4.99 -28.71
CA HIS A 272 18.30 -5.22 -29.21
C HIS A 272 17.64 -6.37 -28.43
N LEU A 273 16.50 -6.08 -27.77
CA LEU A 273 15.75 -7.05 -26.98
C LEU A 273 15.17 -8.18 -27.84
N GLU A 274 14.93 -7.90 -29.11
CA GLU A 274 14.44 -8.86 -30.10
C GLU A 274 15.41 -10.03 -30.29
N ASP A 275 16.71 -9.77 -30.26
CA ASP A 275 17.74 -10.80 -30.47
C ASP A 275 17.85 -11.70 -29.23
N ILE A 276 17.81 -11.11 -28.04
CA ILE A 276 17.74 -11.85 -26.78
C ILE A 276 16.48 -12.71 -26.76
N MET A 277 15.33 -12.14 -27.15
CA MET A 277 14.06 -12.86 -27.15
C MET A 277 14.08 -14.10 -28.05
N LYS A 278 14.75 -14.06 -29.21
CA LYS A 278 14.88 -15.20 -30.13
C LYS A 278 15.71 -16.34 -29.54
N GLN A 279 16.67 -16.02 -28.68
CA GLN A 279 17.57 -17.00 -28.06
C GLN A 279 16.94 -17.70 -26.84
N LEU A 280 15.83 -17.18 -26.30
CA LEU A 280 15.22 -17.69 -25.07
C LEU A 280 14.06 -18.65 -25.32
N LYS A 281 14.10 -19.78 -24.60
CA LYS A 281 12.97 -20.71 -24.52
C LYS A 281 11.84 -20.09 -23.66
N PRO A 282 10.55 -20.41 -23.92
CA PRO A 282 9.44 -20.00 -23.05
C PRO A 282 9.69 -20.37 -21.59
N GLY A 283 9.48 -19.43 -20.67
CA GLY A 283 9.74 -19.60 -19.24
C GLY A 283 11.19 -19.33 -18.80
N GLN A 284 12.13 -19.19 -19.74
CA GLN A 284 13.53 -18.92 -19.41
C GLN A 284 13.75 -17.48 -18.95
N VAL A 285 14.70 -17.31 -18.02
CA VAL A 285 15.17 -16.02 -17.54
C VAL A 285 16.59 -15.79 -18.04
N TYR A 286 16.84 -14.58 -18.56
CA TYR A 286 18.14 -14.11 -19.02
C TYR A 286 18.50 -12.84 -18.27
N GLU A 287 19.80 -12.64 -18.05
CA GLU A 287 20.32 -11.54 -17.26
C GLU A 287 21.42 -10.82 -18.03
N LEU A 288 21.38 -9.49 -17.97
CA LEU A 288 22.36 -8.59 -18.54
C LEU A 288 22.95 -7.76 -17.40
N HIS A 289 24.26 -7.91 -17.20
CA HIS A 289 25.06 -7.10 -16.29
C HIS A 289 25.68 -5.91 -17.03
N ASP A 290 26.04 -4.87 -16.28
CA ASP A 290 26.81 -3.71 -16.75
C ASP A 290 26.24 -3.04 -18.00
N VAL A 291 24.90 -3.00 -18.09
CA VAL A 291 24.19 -2.32 -19.18
C VAL A 291 23.76 -0.93 -18.77
N TYR A 292 23.55 -0.09 -19.77
CA TYR A 292 23.21 1.32 -19.63
C TYR A 292 21.86 1.57 -20.28
N VAL A 293 20.91 2.12 -19.52
CA VAL A 293 19.55 2.34 -20.00
C VAL A 293 19.32 3.82 -20.29
N GLY A 294 18.69 4.09 -21.44
CA GLY A 294 18.35 5.43 -21.89
C GLY A 294 19.34 6.00 -22.91
N SER A 295 18.82 6.71 -23.90
CA SER A 295 19.66 7.32 -24.95
C SER A 295 20.52 8.46 -24.41
N LYS A 296 19.98 9.27 -23.50
CA LYS A 296 20.67 10.43 -22.91
C LYS A 296 21.28 10.08 -21.56
N ASP A 297 20.48 9.54 -20.64
CA ASP A 297 20.89 9.37 -19.24
C ASP A 297 21.95 8.26 -19.05
N LYS A 298 21.92 7.22 -19.89
CA LYS A 298 22.83 6.06 -19.80
C LYS A 298 22.97 5.57 -18.35
N LEU A 299 21.84 5.27 -17.70
CA LEU A 299 21.83 4.82 -16.31
C LEU A 299 22.41 3.40 -16.23
N PRO A 300 23.56 3.17 -15.53
CA PRO A 300 24.06 1.82 -15.30
C PRO A 300 23.04 1.03 -14.48
N THR A 301 22.69 -0.16 -14.94
CA THR A 301 21.64 -0.97 -14.33
C THR A 301 21.81 -2.44 -14.71
N ARG A 302 21.22 -3.29 -13.89
CA ARG A 302 21.02 -4.71 -14.15
C ARG A 302 19.66 -4.91 -14.83
N ILE A 303 19.66 -5.67 -15.92
CA ILE A 303 18.43 -6.03 -16.66
C ILE A 303 18.17 -7.52 -16.54
N VAL A 304 16.93 -7.89 -16.21
CA VAL A 304 16.46 -9.28 -16.18
C VAL A 304 15.30 -9.46 -17.14
N VAL A 305 15.49 -10.30 -18.15
CA VAL A 305 14.51 -10.60 -19.20
C VAL A 305 13.88 -11.97 -18.93
N TYR A 306 12.57 -12.00 -18.77
CA TYR A 306 11.78 -13.22 -18.67
C TYR A 306 10.99 -13.45 -19.96
N ARG A 307 11.16 -14.62 -20.58
CA ARG A 307 10.35 -15.04 -21.72
C ARG A 307 9.04 -15.64 -21.23
N CYS A 308 7.91 -15.08 -21.66
CA CYS A 308 6.60 -15.59 -21.26
C CYS A 308 6.37 -17.02 -21.74
N THR A 309 5.62 -17.81 -20.96
CA THR A 309 5.09 -19.09 -21.41
C THR A 309 4.04 -18.89 -22.50
N GLU A 310 3.73 -19.93 -23.28
CA GLU A 310 2.72 -19.82 -24.33
C GLU A 310 1.35 -19.48 -23.74
N GLU A 311 0.97 -20.07 -22.60
CA GLU A 311 -0.26 -19.72 -21.88
C GLU A 311 -0.33 -18.24 -21.49
N GLN A 312 0.76 -17.70 -20.93
CA GLN A 312 0.84 -16.28 -20.57
C GLN A 312 0.75 -15.39 -21.80
N LYS A 313 1.40 -15.78 -22.89
CA LYS A 313 1.35 -15.06 -24.17
C LYS A 313 -0.07 -15.05 -24.74
N GLN A 314 -0.76 -16.19 -24.77
CA GLN A 314 -2.17 -16.27 -25.20
C GLN A 314 -3.09 -15.41 -24.33
N LYS A 315 -2.89 -15.40 -23.01
CA LYS A 315 -3.61 -14.49 -22.11
C LYS A 315 -3.34 -13.02 -22.44
N ARG A 316 -2.08 -12.64 -22.66
CA ARG A 316 -1.71 -11.26 -23.04
C ARG A 316 -2.30 -10.84 -24.38
N LEU A 317 -2.37 -11.74 -25.35
CA LEU A 317 -3.01 -11.50 -26.64
C LEU A 317 -4.51 -11.20 -26.48
N ARG A 318 -5.22 -12.01 -25.68
CA ARG A 318 -6.64 -11.77 -25.35
C ARG A 318 -6.84 -10.43 -24.64
N ASP A 319 -6.06 -10.16 -23.60
CA ASP A 319 -6.13 -8.90 -22.83
C ASP A 319 -5.83 -7.68 -23.71
N ARG A 320 -4.91 -7.82 -24.68
CA ARG A 320 -4.60 -6.77 -25.65
C ARG A 320 -5.78 -6.50 -26.57
N ALA A 321 -6.36 -7.53 -27.18
CA ALA A 321 -7.49 -7.38 -28.10
C ALA A 321 -8.65 -6.64 -27.43
N ILE A 322 -8.92 -6.95 -26.14
CA ILE A 322 -9.91 -6.24 -25.33
C ILE A 322 -9.53 -4.75 -25.17
N ARG A 323 -8.26 -4.44 -24.89
CA ARG A 323 -7.79 -3.04 -24.73
C ARG A 323 -7.80 -2.26 -26.02
N GLU A 324 -7.39 -2.84 -27.13
CA GLU A 324 -7.40 -2.21 -28.47
C GLU A 324 -8.84 -1.84 -28.83
N LYS A 325 -9.78 -2.78 -28.66
CA LYS A 325 -11.22 -2.52 -28.85
C LYS A 325 -11.75 -1.42 -27.92
N LYS A 326 -11.39 -1.46 -26.63
CA LYS A 326 -11.88 -0.47 -25.65
C LYS A 326 -11.33 0.94 -25.88
N LYS A 327 -10.09 1.07 -26.35
CA LYS A 327 -9.40 2.37 -26.50
C LYS A 327 -9.35 2.88 -27.94
N GLY A 328 -9.74 2.08 -28.93
CA GLY A 328 -9.63 2.44 -30.35
C GLY A 328 -8.17 2.65 -30.80
N ILE A 329 -7.22 1.90 -30.22
CA ILE A 329 -5.79 2.00 -30.54
C ILE A 329 -5.29 0.68 -31.11
N THR A 330 -4.29 0.73 -31.99
CA THR A 330 -3.58 -0.45 -32.51
C THR A 330 -2.11 -0.37 -32.11
N TYR A 331 -1.57 -1.46 -31.55
CA TYR A 331 -0.15 -1.50 -31.19
C TYR A 331 0.72 -1.80 -32.42
N THR A 332 1.96 -1.28 -32.42
CA THR A 332 2.95 -1.59 -33.45
C THR A 332 3.40 -3.06 -33.40
N GLU A 333 3.79 -3.64 -34.54
CA GLU A 333 4.26 -5.04 -34.62
C GLU A 333 5.42 -5.32 -33.66
N ARG A 334 6.36 -4.37 -33.54
CA ARG A 334 7.44 -4.45 -32.56
C ARG A 334 6.93 -4.56 -31.11
N THR A 335 5.93 -3.75 -30.74
CA THR A 335 5.32 -3.83 -29.41
C THR A 335 4.61 -5.16 -29.21
N LYS A 336 3.94 -5.69 -30.24
CA LYS A 336 3.29 -7.01 -30.20
C LYS A 336 4.31 -8.13 -30.00
N LEU A 337 5.46 -8.07 -30.67
CA LEU A 337 6.55 -9.02 -30.52
C LEU A 337 7.12 -9.02 -29.09
N LEU A 338 7.47 -7.83 -28.59
CA LEU A 338 8.09 -7.65 -27.27
C LEU A 338 7.12 -7.91 -26.10
N GLN A 339 5.80 -8.02 -26.32
CA GLN A 339 4.85 -8.48 -25.30
C GLN A 339 5.08 -9.94 -24.89
N GLY A 340 5.78 -10.72 -25.71
CA GLY A 340 6.19 -12.09 -25.36
C GLY A 340 7.33 -12.15 -24.34
N ILE A 341 7.86 -11.01 -23.89
CA ILE A 341 8.83 -10.93 -22.80
C ILE A 341 8.35 -9.99 -21.71
N THR A 342 9.00 -10.07 -20.56
CA THR A 342 8.92 -9.07 -19.49
C THR A 342 10.34 -8.69 -19.12
N VAL A 343 10.62 -7.39 -19.09
CA VAL A 343 11.96 -6.88 -18.81
C VAL A 343 11.90 -6.12 -17.49
N TYR A 344 12.72 -6.53 -16.54
CA TYR A 344 12.92 -5.88 -15.25
C TYR A 344 14.23 -5.10 -15.27
N MET A 345 14.22 -3.96 -14.59
CA MET A 345 15.35 -3.06 -14.42
C MET A 345 15.57 -2.82 -12.93
N THR A 346 16.81 -2.99 -12.49
CA THR A 346 17.17 -2.86 -11.08
C THR A 346 18.64 -2.48 -10.92
N ASN A 347 19.01 -1.92 -9.77
CA ASN A 347 20.39 -1.81 -9.31
C ASN A 347 20.69 -2.78 -8.14
N ILE A 348 19.78 -3.72 -7.83
CA ILE A 348 20.01 -4.76 -6.82
C ILE A 348 21.12 -5.70 -7.29
N PRO A 349 22.18 -5.92 -6.49
CA PRO A 349 23.23 -6.90 -6.80
C PRO A 349 22.69 -8.32 -7.00
N THR A 350 23.33 -9.10 -7.88
CA THR A 350 22.91 -10.48 -8.19
C THR A 350 23.14 -11.42 -7.02
N GLU A 351 24.15 -11.13 -6.20
CA GLU A 351 24.51 -11.86 -4.99
C GLU A 351 23.41 -11.75 -3.93
N TRP A 352 22.67 -10.64 -3.91
CA TRP A 352 21.60 -10.40 -2.95
C TRP A 352 20.29 -11.03 -3.43
N VAL A 353 19.97 -10.81 -4.70
CA VAL A 353 18.74 -11.31 -5.32
C VAL A 353 19.09 -11.88 -6.70
N PRO A 354 19.15 -13.22 -6.86
CA PRO A 354 19.37 -13.87 -8.14
C PRO A 354 18.26 -13.57 -9.15
N LYS A 355 18.57 -13.65 -10.45
CA LYS A 355 17.62 -13.31 -11.54
C LYS A 355 16.31 -14.10 -11.46
N GLU A 356 16.34 -15.32 -10.95
CA GLU A 356 15.19 -16.21 -10.76
C GLU A 356 14.20 -15.66 -9.72
N LYS A 357 14.67 -14.84 -8.77
CA LYS A 357 13.87 -14.26 -7.68
C LYS A 357 13.34 -12.86 -7.99
N ILE A 358 13.84 -12.20 -9.03
CA ILE A 358 13.44 -10.83 -9.40
C ILE A 358 11.95 -10.75 -9.71
N TYR A 359 11.38 -11.75 -10.38
CA TYR A 359 9.94 -11.79 -10.64
C TYR A 359 9.13 -11.86 -9.34
N ASP A 360 9.51 -12.77 -8.45
CA ASP A 360 8.85 -12.95 -7.15
C ASP A 360 8.90 -11.66 -6.33
N LEU A 361 10.08 -11.03 -6.26
CA LEU A 361 10.27 -9.77 -5.56
C LEU A 361 9.43 -8.64 -6.17
N TYR A 362 9.41 -8.49 -7.49
CA TYR A 362 8.56 -7.49 -8.16
C TYR A 362 7.06 -7.78 -7.95
N SER A 363 6.68 -9.04 -7.78
CA SER A 363 5.28 -9.43 -7.52
C SER A 363 4.75 -8.87 -6.20
N LEU A 364 5.62 -8.55 -5.23
CA LEU A 364 5.23 -7.86 -3.99
C LEU A 364 4.54 -6.53 -4.23
N ARG A 365 4.79 -5.87 -5.38
CA ARG A 365 4.05 -4.67 -5.79
C ARG A 365 2.53 -4.89 -5.72
N TRP A 366 2.03 -6.10 -6.02
CA TRP A 366 0.58 -6.40 -5.96
C TRP A 366 -0.05 -6.20 -4.59
N GLN A 367 0.72 -6.12 -3.50
CA GLN A 367 0.15 -5.86 -2.18
C GLN A 367 -0.55 -4.49 -2.12
N ILE A 368 -0.05 -3.47 -2.83
CA ILE A 368 -0.74 -2.18 -2.89
C ILE A 368 -2.06 -2.25 -3.65
N GLU A 369 -2.13 -3.07 -4.71
CA GLU A 369 -3.37 -3.30 -5.43
C GLU A 369 -4.40 -4.02 -4.55
N LEU A 370 -3.93 -4.93 -3.69
CA LEU A 370 -4.78 -5.57 -2.69
C LEU A 370 -5.32 -4.56 -1.68
N LEU A 371 -4.49 -3.62 -1.20
CA LEU A 371 -4.95 -2.51 -0.35
C LEU A 371 -6.01 -1.67 -1.06
N PHE A 372 -5.79 -1.26 -2.31
CA PHE A 372 -6.79 -0.51 -3.07
C PHE A 372 -8.07 -1.30 -3.33
N LYS A 373 -7.97 -2.62 -3.53
CA LYS A 373 -9.14 -3.50 -3.61
C LYS A 373 -9.91 -3.48 -2.30
N ILE A 374 -9.23 -3.57 -1.16
CA ILE A 374 -9.85 -3.47 0.17
C ILE A 374 -10.53 -2.11 0.35
N TRP A 375 -9.87 -1.01 -0.03
CA TRP A 375 -10.44 0.34 0.07
C TRP A 375 -11.71 0.49 -0.75
N LYS A 376 -11.75 -0.10 -1.95
CA LYS A 376 -12.93 -0.06 -2.82
C LYS A 376 -14.02 -1.01 -2.34
N SER A 377 -13.71 -2.25 -2.00
CA SER A 377 -14.69 -3.26 -1.64
C SER A 377 -15.29 -3.03 -0.25
N TRP A 378 -14.45 -2.78 0.75
CA TRP A 378 -14.88 -2.72 2.15
C TRP A 378 -15.16 -1.30 2.63
N PHE A 379 -14.33 -0.32 2.24
CA PHE A 379 -14.52 1.08 2.63
C PHE A 379 -15.34 1.89 1.62
N GLN A 380 -15.61 1.32 0.45
CA GLN A 380 -16.41 1.95 -0.61
C GLN A 380 -15.95 3.37 -0.95
N ILE A 381 -14.64 3.63 -0.86
CA ILE A 381 -14.06 4.98 -1.02
C ILE A 381 -14.41 5.63 -2.38
N HIS A 382 -14.70 4.80 -3.38
CA HIS A 382 -15.01 5.18 -4.74
C HIS A 382 -16.50 5.52 -4.98
N ARG A 383 -17.38 5.27 -4.02
CA ARG A 383 -18.82 5.54 -4.17
C ARG A 383 -19.08 6.99 -3.80
N CYS A 384 -19.55 7.79 -4.76
CA CYS A 384 -19.83 9.20 -4.53
C CYS A 384 -21.17 9.57 -5.16
N LYS A 385 -22.04 10.23 -4.41
CA LYS A 385 -23.26 10.85 -4.93
C LYS A 385 -23.02 12.32 -5.25
N SER A 386 -23.89 12.89 -6.08
CA SER A 386 -23.91 14.34 -6.31
C SER A 386 -24.43 15.04 -5.06
N ILE A 387 -23.51 15.57 -4.25
CA ILE A 387 -23.80 16.27 -2.99
C ILE A 387 -22.96 17.55 -2.88
N LYS A 388 -23.10 18.28 -1.77
CA LYS A 388 -22.23 19.40 -1.42
C LYS A 388 -20.75 18.96 -1.38
N GLN A 389 -19.85 19.80 -1.90
CA GLN A 389 -18.42 19.49 -2.03
C GLN A 389 -17.77 19.19 -0.68
N GLU A 390 -17.97 20.06 0.30
CA GLU A 390 -17.34 19.93 1.62
C GLU A 390 -17.83 18.68 2.34
N ARG A 391 -19.06 18.24 2.02
CA ARG A 391 -19.59 16.97 2.52
C ARG A 391 -18.91 15.77 1.86
N LEU A 392 -18.67 15.81 0.56
CA LEU A 392 -17.88 14.78 -0.12
C LEU A 392 -16.48 14.68 0.48
N GLU A 393 -15.80 15.82 0.66
CA GLU A 393 -14.42 15.86 1.17
C GLU A 393 -14.34 15.40 2.64
N CYS A 394 -15.27 15.80 3.51
CA CYS A 394 -15.33 15.29 4.88
C CYS A 394 -15.53 13.77 4.90
N HIS A 395 -16.42 13.21 4.07
CA HIS A 395 -16.58 11.76 3.98
C HIS A 395 -15.35 11.05 3.40
N LEU A 396 -14.68 11.65 2.41
CA LEU A 396 -13.48 11.09 1.80
C LEU A 396 -12.34 11.00 2.83
N TYR A 397 -12.04 12.11 3.52
CA TYR A 397 -11.06 12.10 4.62
C TYR A 397 -11.50 11.19 5.77
N GLY A 398 -12.80 11.14 6.08
CA GLY A 398 -13.36 10.21 7.07
C GLY A 398 -13.00 8.76 6.76
N GLN A 399 -13.20 8.32 5.50
CA GLN A 399 -12.80 6.97 5.09
C GLN A 399 -11.29 6.77 5.09
N LEU A 400 -10.50 7.76 4.70
CA LEU A 400 -9.04 7.65 4.77
C LEU A 400 -8.54 7.49 6.21
N ILE A 401 -9.15 8.20 7.17
CA ILE A 401 -8.90 8.01 8.60
C ILE A 401 -9.28 6.58 9.01
N SER A 402 -10.47 6.10 8.64
CA SER A 402 -10.90 4.72 8.92
C SER A 402 -9.93 3.68 8.35
N ILE A 403 -9.48 3.87 7.10
CA ILE A 403 -8.51 3.03 6.43
C ILE A 403 -7.17 3.02 7.18
N LEU A 404 -6.69 4.19 7.59
CA LEU A 404 -5.40 4.33 8.28
C LEU A 404 -5.44 3.64 9.65
N LEU A 405 -6.52 3.81 10.41
CA LEU A 405 -6.72 3.14 11.70
C LEU A 405 -6.84 1.62 11.55
N CYS A 406 -7.61 1.14 10.55
CA CYS A 406 -7.69 -0.28 10.23
C CYS A 406 -6.33 -0.85 9.81
N SER A 407 -5.59 -0.15 8.94
CA SER A 407 -4.31 -0.61 8.42
C SER A 407 -3.27 -0.67 9.55
N SER A 408 -3.17 0.39 10.36
CA SER A 408 -2.28 0.43 11.54
C SER A 408 -2.58 -0.72 12.51
N THR A 409 -3.87 -0.96 12.79
CA THR A 409 -4.29 -2.10 13.62
C THR A 409 -3.93 -3.43 12.97
N MET A 410 -4.18 -3.59 11.67
CA MET A 410 -3.89 -4.83 10.94
C MET A 410 -2.41 -5.17 10.97
N PHE A 411 -1.54 -4.20 10.68
CA PHE A 411 -0.10 -4.42 10.69
C PHE A 411 0.44 -4.70 12.08
N LYS A 412 -0.08 -4.02 13.12
CA LYS A 412 0.26 -4.35 14.52
C LYS A 412 -0.15 -5.77 14.89
N MET A 413 -1.35 -6.20 14.50
CA MET A 413 -1.83 -7.56 14.74
C MET A 413 -1.03 -8.61 13.96
N ARG A 414 -0.62 -8.31 12.72
CA ARG A 414 0.24 -9.17 11.90
C ARG A 414 1.59 -9.40 12.58
N GLU A 415 2.23 -8.33 13.07
CA GLU A 415 3.49 -8.40 13.81
C GLU A 415 3.35 -9.31 15.04
N LEU A 416 2.36 -9.05 15.89
CA LEU A 416 2.14 -9.81 17.11
C LEU A 416 1.84 -11.29 16.83
N LEU A 417 1.02 -11.58 15.81
CA LEU A 417 0.70 -12.96 15.42
C LEU A 417 1.89 -13.69 14.82
N LEU A 418 2.73 -13.02 14.03
CA LEU A 418 3.96 -13.62 13.54
C LEU A 418 4.91 -13.93 14.70
N ARG A 419 5.24 -12.94 15.54
CA ARG A 419 6.23 -13.12 16.62
C ARG A 419 5.77 -14.11 17.69
N LYS A 420 4.50 -14.08 18.09
CA LYS A 420 4.00 -14.89 19.22
C LYS A 420 3.39 -16.23 18.82
N LYS A 421 2.94 -16.36 17.56
CA LYS A 421 2.20 -17.54 17.09
C LYS A 421 2.76 -18.12 15.80
N GLN A 422 3.80 -17.51 15.21
CA GLN A 422 4.35 -17.90 13.91
C GLN A 422 3.28 -18.00 12.82
N LYS A 423 2.31 -17.08 12.81
CA LYS A 423 1.19 -17.10 11.85
C LYS A 423 1.24 -15.90 10.91
N GLU A 424 1.10 -16.18 9.61
CA GLU A 424 0.84 -15.15 8.61
C GLU A 424 -0.64 -14.71 8.66
N LEU A 425 -0.85 -13.42 8.90
CA LEU A 425 -2.18 -12.80 8.88
C LEU A 425 -2.56 -12.42 7.44
N SER A 426 -3.77 -12.77 7.02
CA SER A 426 -4.32 -12.33 5.74
C SER A 426 -4.76 -10.88 5.82
N GLU A 427 -4.08 -9.97 5.11
CA GLU A 427 -4.44 -8.55 5.04
C GLU A 427 -5.91 -8.34 4.66
N TYR A 428 -6.39 -9.06 3.64
CA TYR A 428 -7.78 -8.96 3.19
C TYR A 428 -8.78 -9.39 4.28
N LYS A 429 -8.51 -10.51 4.99
CA LYS A 429 -9.41 -10.98 6.04
C LYS A 429 -9.39 -10.07 7.25
N ALA A 430 -8.18 -9.71 7.68
CA ALA A 430 -7.99 -8.84 8.82
C ALA A 430 -8.69 -7.49 8.63
N MET A 431 -8.57 -6.87 7.46
CA MET A 431 -9.16 -5.55 7.22
C MET A 431 -10.68 -5.52 7.37
N TYR A 432 -11.42 -6.54 6.90
CA TYR A 432 -12.87 -6.56 7.13
C TYR A 432 -13.23 -6.96 8.57
N ILE A 433 -12.51 -7.90 9.19
CA ILE A 433 -12.74 -8.27 10.60
C ILE A 433 -12.52 -7.05 11.52
N ILE A 434 -11.46 -6.27 11.28
CA ILE A 434 -11.17 -5.05 12.04
C ILE A 434 -12.25 -4.00 11.78
N LYS A 435 -12.76 -3.90 10.55
CA LYS A 435 -13.86 -3.00 10.21
C LYS A 435 -15.15 -3.36 10.96
N ASP A 436 -15.44 -4.64 11.18
CA ASP A 436 -16.59 -5.08 11.99
C ASP A 436 -16.45 -4.66 13.47
N TYR A 437 -15.22 -4.44 13.95
CA TYR A 437 -14.92 -3.99 15.31
C TYR A 437 -15.00 -2.47 15.50
N PHE A 438 -15.27 -1.67 14.46
CA PHE A 438 -15.24 -0.21 14.54
C PHE A 438 -16.20 0.39 15.57
N SER A 439 -17.39 -0.18 15.72
CA SER A 439 -18.34 0.28 16.74
C SER A 439 -17.80 0.07 18.15
N LEU A 440 -17.09 -1.04 18.40
CA LEU A 440 -16.46 -1.34 19.68
C LEU A 440 -15.26 -0.42 19.94
N PHE A 441 -14.44 -0.13 18.92
CA PHE A 441 -13.37 0.87 19.03
C PHE A 441 -13.91 2.24 19.40
N TYR A 442 -14.95 2.68 18.71
CA TYR A 442 -15.62 3.95 18.99
C TYR A 442 -16.11 4.02 20.43
N GLN A 443 -16.86 3.01 20.90
CA GLN A 443 -17.36 2.94 22.28
C GLN A 443 -16.23 2.93 23.31
N ALA A 444 -15.16 2.19 23.05
CA ALA A 444 -14.03 2.10 23.97
C ALA A 444 -13.23 3.40 24.06
N LEU A 445 -13.02 4.09 22.93
CA LEU A 445 -12.37 5.41 22.88
C LEU A 445 -13.12 6.48 23.69
N HIS A 446 -14.44 6.34 23.86
CA HIS A 446 -15.24 7.24 24.70
C HIS A 446 -15.15 6.91 26.19
N LYS A 447 -14.66 5.73 26.56
CA LYS A 447 -14.48 5.32 27.95
C LYS A 447 -13.07 5.62 28.44
N ASN A 448 -12.08 4.83 28.01
CA ASN A 448 -10.68 4.94 28.42
C ASN A 448 -9.79 3.94 27.66
N THR A 449 -8.49 4.00 27.89
CA THR A 449 -7.47 3.11 27.31
C THR A 449 -7.63 1.64 27.73
N GLN A 450 -8.11 1.37 28.95
CA GLN A 450 -8.29 -0.01 29.45
C GLN A 450 -9.38 -0.75 28.67
N GLU A 451 -10.51 -0.09 28.42
CA GLU A 451 -11.59 -0.65 27.61
C GLU A 451 -11.14 -0.88 26.16
N LEU A 452 -10.35 0.05 25.61
CA LEU A 452 -9.81 -0.12 24.26
C LEU A 452 -8.83 -1.30 24.19
N SER A 453 -7.97 -1.48 25.19
CA SER A 453 -7.07 -2.63 25.30
C SER A 453 -7.85 -3.96 25.36
N LYS A 454 -8.97 -4.02 26.10
CA LYS A 454 -9.85 -5.21 26.13
C LYS A 454 -10.43 -5.52 24.75
N VAL A 455 -10.90 -4.52 24.02
CA VAL A 455 -11.42 -4.69 22.65
C VAL A 455 -10.32 -5.19 21.71
N LEU A 456 -9.12 -4.61 21.78
CA LEU A 456 -7.96 -5.02 20.99
C LEU A 456 -7.52 -6.46 21.29
N LEU A 457 -7.56 -6.88 22.56
CA LEU A 457 -7.28 -8.26 22.95
C LEU A 457 -8.31 -9.24 22.38
N ARG A 458 -9.60 -8.88 22.44
CA ARG A 458 -10.66 -9.68 21.84
C ARG A 458 -10.47 -9.81 20.32
N LEU A 459 -10.13 -8.70 19.65
CA LEU A 459 -9.83 -8.67 18.22
C LEU A 459 -8.62 -9.54 17.88
N PHE A 460 -7.52 -9.45 18.64
CA PHE A 460 -6.33 -10.27 18.44
C PHE A 460 -6.69 -11.76 18.45
N ASN A 461 -7.47 -12.21 19.45
CA ASN A 461 -7.90 -13.60 19.54
C ASN A 461 -8.75 -14.00 18.32
N LEU A 462 -9.68 -13.14 17.88
CA LEU A 462 -10.48 -13.42 16.70
C LEU A 462 -9.62 -13.55 15.43
N LEU A 463 -8.65 -12.65 15.24
CA LEU A 463 -7.71 -12.69 14.11
C LEU A 463 -6.79 -13.91 14.17
N GLN A 464 -6.38 -14.35 15.36
CA GLN A 464 -5.58 -15.56 15.55
C GLN A 464 -6.31 -16.81 15.01
N HIS A 465 -7.63 -16.89 15.23
CA HIS A 465 -8.45 -18.03 14.82
C HIS A 465 -8.92 -17.92 13.37
N ASN A 466 -9.38 -16.75 12.93
CA ASN A 466 -10.09 -16.59 11.64
C ASN A 466 -9.30 -15.78 10.59
N GLY A 467 -8.24 -15.08 11.00
CA GLY A 467 -7.48 -14.18 10.14
C GLY A 467 -6.38 -14.84 9.32
N ARG A 468 -6.07 -16.12 9.53
CA ARG A 468 -4.91 -16.79 8.90
C ARG A 468 -4.93 -16.69 7.37
N LYS A 469 -3.74 -16.44 6.80
CA LYS A 469 -3.49 -16.50 5.35
C LYS A 469 -3.69 -17.93 4.84
N SER A 470 -4.51 -18.05 3.79
CA SER A 470 -4.66 -19.31 3.07
C SER A 470 -3.52 -19.45 2.06
N HIS A 471 -2.86 -20.60 2.06
CA HIS A 471 -1.82 -20.96 1.10
C HIS A 471 -2.47 -21.64 -0.10
N ARG A 472 -2.26 -21.12 -1.32
CA ARG A 472 -2.82 -21.70 -2.55
C ARG A 472 -1.71 -22.40 -3.31
N TYR A 473 -2.01 -23.55 -3.89
CA TYR A 473 -1.07 -24.30 -4.74
C TYR A 473 -0.41 -23.38 -5.77
N GLU A 474 0.92 -23.47 -5.90
CA GLU A 474 1.80 -22.67 -6.78
C GLU A 474 1.84 -21.15 -6.55
N LYS A 475 1.14 -20.61 -5.54
CA LYS A 475 1.15 -19.16 -5.26
C LYS A 475 1.88 -18.84 -3.96
N LYS A 476 3.03 -18.20 -4.12
CA LYS A 476 3.83 -17.66 -3.01
C LYS A 476 3.10 -16.50 -2.34
N THR A 477 3.12 -16.49 -1.01
CA THR A 477 2.69 -15.36 -0.18
C THR A 477 3.82 -14.34 -0.05
N VAL A 478 3.53 -13.22 0.63
CA VAL A 478 4.56 -12.21 0.94
C VAL A 478 5.66 -12.83 1.80
N PHE A 479 5.28 -13.67 2.77
CA PHE A 479 6.24 -14.31 3.67
C PHE A 479 7.10 -15.35 2.95
N ASP A 480 6.53 -16.11 2.00
CA ASP A 480 7.32 -17.03 1.16
C ASP A 480 8.36 -16.29 0.29
N ILE A 481 7.98 -15.17 -0.32
CA ILE A 481 8.86 -14.37 -1.17
C ILE A 481 10.00 -13.77 -0.35
N LEU A 482 9.69 -13.29 0.86
CA LEU A 482 10.64 -12.67 1.77
C LEU A 482 11.43 -13.69 2.61
N GLY A 483 11.11 -14.99 2.54
CA GLY A 483 11.76 -16.02 3.36
C GLY A 483 11.53 -15.83 4.87
N VAL A 484 10.37 -15.33 5.26
CA VAL A 484 9.97 -15.21 6.67
C VAL A 484 9.65 -16.60 7.22
N VAL A 485 10.08 -16.92 8.44
CA VAL A 485 9.77 -18.20 9.10
C VAL A 485 8.40 -18.16 9.76
N TYR A 486 7.49 -19.06 9.39
CA TYR A 486 6.14 -19.16 9.95
C TYR A 486 5.52 -20.55 9.72
N GLU A 487 4.48 -20.90 10.49
CA GLU A 487 3.70 -22.12 10.32
C GLU A 487 2.66 -21.97 9.18
N TYR A 488 2.66 -22.90 8.21
CA TYR A 488 1.62 -23.01 7.18
C TYR A 488 0.99 -24.41 7.16
N THR A 489 -0.29 -24.48 6.77
CA THR A 489 -1.01 -25.72 6.47
C THR A 489 -1.38 -25.69 5.00
N THR A 490 -0.91 -26.66 4.23
CA THR A 490 -1.31 -26.84 2.83
C THR A 490 -2.79 -27.22 2.77
N SER A 491 -3.62 -26.40 2.11
CA SER A 491 -4.96 -26.85 1.74
C SER A 491 -4.78 -27.88 0.62
N ASN A 492 -4.88 -29.16 0.94
CA ASN A 492 -5.12 -30.17 -0.09
C ASN A 492 -6.42 -29.78 -0.82
N PRO A 493 -6.47 -29.86 -2.15
CA PRO A 493 -7.72 -29.71 -2.86
C PRO A 493 -8.64 -30.83 -2.37
N GLN A 494 -9.63 -30.49 -1.55
CA GLN A 494 -10.78 -31.35 -1.39
C GLN A 494 -11.43 -31.41 -2.76
N VAL A 495 -11.34 -32.59 -3.37
CA VAL A 495 -12.23 -33.01 -4.45
C VAL A 495 -13.64 -32.75 -3.95
N ALA A 496 -14.31 -31.79 -4.56
CA ALA A 496 -15.73 -31.55 -4.43
C ALA A 496 -16.34 -31.74 -5.82
#